data_AF-A0A2E5R4X8-F1
#
_entry.id   AF-A0A2E5R4X8-F1
#
_cell.length_a   1.000
_cell.length_b   1.000
_cell.length_c   1.000
_cell.angle_alpha   90.00
_cell.angle_beta   90.00
_cell.angle_gamma   90.00
#
_symmetry.space_group_name_H-M   'P 1'
#
loop_
_entity.id
_entity.type
_entity.pdbx_description
1 polymer ?
#
loop_
_entity_poly.entity_id
_entity_poly.type
_entity_poly.pdbx_seq_one_letter_code
_entity_poly.pdbx_strand_id
1 'polypeptide(L)'
;MKNDLKYLKKQIFYKCSHSGIKETDLLYQKVFLDNLNDFYHNELLLILDLFNEYSDLDIFLILNQKKIPNKKFTKLIDKILQKFNGGGGGIRTHE
;
A
#
# COMPACT_ATOMS: atom_id res chain seq x y z
N MET A 1 -2.58 18.61 -18.23
CA MET A 1 -1.71 17.64 -17.53
C MET A 1 -2.47 16.33 -17.33
N LYS A 2 -2.30 15.35 -18.22
CA LYS A 2 -2.92 14.00 -18.12
C LYS A 2 -1.88 12.88 -17.88
N ASN A 3 -0.59 13.23 -17.85
CA ASN A 3 0.52 12.26 -17.73
C ASN A 3 0.87 11.88 -16.28
N ASP A 4 0.40 12.64 -15.29
CA ASP A 4 0.80 12.47 -13.89
C ASP A 4 0.35 11.12 -13.32
N LEU A 5 -0.93 10.78 -13.47
CA LEU A 5 -1.51 9.56 -12.91
C LEU A 5 -0.88 8.29 -13.51
N LYS A 6 -0.70 8.26 -14.85
CA LYS A 6 -0.11 7.11 -15.55
C LYS A 6 1.36 6.92 -15.14
N TYR A 7 2.07 8.03 -14.93
CA TYR A 7 3.46 7.99 -14.47
C TYR A 7 3.57 7.48 -13.03
N LEU A 8 2.73 7.97 -12.11
CA LEU A 8 2.68 7.50 -10.73
C LEU A 8 2.41 6.00 -10.63
N LYS A 9 1.41 5.52 -11.38
CA LYS A 9 1.09 4.09 -11.48
C LYS A 9 2.28 3.25 -11.95
N LYS A 10 3.00 3.74 -12.97
CA LYS A 10 4.18 3.05 -13.50
C LYS A 10 5.33 2.99 -12.47
N GLN A 11 5.54 4.06 -11.69
CA GLN A 11 6.53 4.06 -10.62
C GLN A 11 6.19 3.07 -9.51
N ILE A 12 4.93 3.03 -9.07
CA ILE A 12 4.45 2.07 -8.07
C ILE A 12 4.64 0.64 -8.59
N PHE A 13 4.23 0.38 -9.82
CA PHE A 13 4.41 -0.93 -10.46
C PHE A 13 5.87 -1.35 -10.47
N TYR A 14 6.76 -0.46 -10.90
CA TYR A 14 8.19 -0.73 -10.93
C TYR A 14 8.74 -1.08 -9.54
N LYS A 15 8.40 -0.30 -8.51
CA LYS A 15 8.82 -0.55 -7.12
C LYS A 15 8.29 -1.89 -6.60
N CYS A 16 7.03 -2.22 -6.86
CA CYS A 16 6.47 -3.50 -6.43
C CYS A 16 7.17 -4.69 -7.09
N SER A 17 7.37 -4.66 -8.41
CA SER A 17 7.98 -5.76 -9.16
C SER A 17 9.48 -5.94 -8.92
N HIS A 18 10.16 -4.94 -8.34
CA HIS A 18 11.59 -5.00 -8.01
C HIS A 18 11.82 -5.15 -6.50
N SER A 19 10.80 -5.55 -5.74
CA SER A 19 10.96 -5.89 -4.32
C SER A 19 11.84 -7.12 -4.17
N GLY A 20 12.84 -7.05 -3.30
CA GLY A 20 13.84 -8.12 -3.11
C GLY A 20 13.29 -9.40 -2.46
N ILE A 21 12.03 -9.42 -2.05
CA ILE A 21 11.43 -10.48 -1.23
C ILE A 21 10.18 -11.04 -1.92
N LYS A 22 10.23 -12.32 -2.30
CA LYS A 22 9.13 -13.03 -3.01
C LYS A 22 7.78 -12.95 -2.29
N GLU A 23 7.79 -13.05 -0.96
CA GLU A 23 6.57 -13.00 -0.15
C GLU A 23 5.94 -11.60 -0.16
N THR A 24 6.78 -10.57 -0.18
CA THR A 24 6.37 -9.17 -0.27
C THR A 24 5.85 -8.82 -1.65
N ASP A 25 6.40 -9.39 -2.71
CA ASP A 25 5.93 -9.24 -4.09
C ASP A 25 4.47 -9.70 -4.27
N LEU A 26 4.12 -10.89 -3.75
CA LEU A 26 2.75 -11.39 -3.80
C LEU A 26 1.77 -10.50 -3.03
N LEU A 27 2.18 -10.01 -1.86
CA LEU A 27 1.38 -9.09 -1.06
C LEU A 27 1.17 -7.78 -1.81
N TYR A 28 2.23 -7.19 -2.37
CA TYR A 28 2.17 -5.94 -3.11
C TYR A 28 1.32 -6.04 -4.36
N GLN A 29 1.40 -7.17 -5.07
CA GLN A 29 0.54 -7.42 -6.21
C GLN A 29 -0.94 -7.39 -5.82
N LYS A 30 -1.32 -8.11 -4.77
CA LYS A 30 -2.72 -8.14 -4.28
C LYS A 30 -3.19 -6.82 -3.71
N VAL A 31 -2.32 -6.14 -2.97
CA VAL A 31 -2.68 -4.92 -2.22
C VAL A 31 -2.66 -3.69 -3.12
N PHE A 32 -1.56 -3.47 -3.84
CA PHE A 32 -1.33 -2.24 -4.59
C PHE A 32 -1.65 -2.39 -6.07
N LEU A 33 -1.18 -3.46 -6.73
CA LEU A 33 -1.31 -3.58 -8.19
C LEU A 33 -2.74 -3.90 -8.63
N ASP A 34 -3.41 -4.81 -7.93
CA ASP A 34 -4.80 -5.18 -8.20
C ASP A 34 -5.76 -3.99 -7.99
N ASN A 35 -5.47 -3.17 -6.98
CA ASN A 35 -6.25 -1.98 -6.63
C ASN A 35 -5.71 -0.68 -7.25
N LEU A 36 -4.71 -0.75 -8.13
CA LEU A 36 -4.00 0.44 -8.64
C LEU A 36 -4.91 1.43 -9.38
N ASN A 37 -6.00 0.92 -9.95
CA ASN A 37 -7.01 1.73 -10.63
C ASN A 37 -8.04 2.38 -9.70
N ASP A 38 -8.15 1.91 -8.46
CA ASP A 38 -9.09 2.41 -7.45
C ASP A 38 -8.52 3.55 -6.61
N PHE A 39 -7.19 3.72 -6.60
CA PHE A 39 -6.53 4.80 -5.88
C PHE A 39 -6.65 6.15 -6.59
N TYR A 40 -7.00 7.17 -5.82
CA TYR A 40 -6.96 8.57 -6.26
C TYR A 40 -5.52 9.07 -6.40
N HIS A 41 -5.31 10.15 -7.15
CA HIS A 41 -3.98 10.75 -7.37
C HIS A 41 -3.22 11.02 -6.07
N ASN A 42 -3.89 11.59 -5.06
CA ASN A 42 -3.29 11.84 -3.76
C ASN A 42 -2.90 10.54 -3.00
N GLU A 43 -3.68 9.47 -3.18
CA GLU A 43 -3.36 8.17 -2.58
C GLU A 43 -2.14 7.54 -3.27
N LEU A 44 -2.03 7.65 -4.60
CA LEU A 44 -0.86 7.19 -5.34
C LEU A 44 0.42 7.93 -4.90
N LEU A 45 0.32 9.23 -4.62
CA LEU A 45 1.43 10.00 -4.05
C LEU A 45 1.81 9.50 -2.65
N LEU A 46 0.82 9.24 -1.79
CA LEU A 46 1.07 8.67 -0.46
C LEU A 46 1.69 7.27 -0.52
N ILE A 47 1.30 6.44 -1.50
CA ILE A 47 1.90 5.13 -1.73
C ILE A 47 3.38 5.27 -2.12
N LEU A 48 3.72 6.19 -3.01
CA LEU A 48 5.12 6.42 -3.39
C LEU A 48 5.96 6.93 -2.22
N ASP A 49 5.39 7.83 -1.42
CA ASP A 49 6.00 8.37 -0.22
C ASP A 49 6.22 7.28 0.84
N LEU A 50 5.25 6.36 1.01
CA LEU A 50 5.38 5.16 1.83
C LEU A 50 6.59 4.30 1.41
N PHE A 51 6.73 4.04 0.11
CA PHE A 51 7.89 3.31 -0.41
C PHE A 51 9.22 4.07 -0.32
N ASN A 52 9.19 5.36 0.01
CA ASN A 52 10.40 6.15 0.19
C ASN A 52 10.78 6.25 1.67
N GLU A 53 9.79 6.30 2.57
CA GLU A 53 9.99 6.34 4.01
C GLU A 53 10.26 4.97 4.64
N TYR A 54 9.72 3.90 4.06
CA TYR A 54 9.80 2.56 4.63
C TYR A 54 10.47 1.57 3.67
N SER A 55 11.26 0.65 4.24
CA SER A 55 11.80 -0.48 3.49
C SER A 55 10.70 -1.49 3.14
N ASP A 56 10.92 -2.35 2.16
CA ASP A 56 9.96 -3.39 1.77
C ASP A 56 9.46 -4.23 2.95
N LEU A 57 10.38 -4.62 3.83
CA LEU A 57 10.08 -5.36 5.06
C LEU A 57 9.20 -4.56 6.03
N ASP A 58 9.46 -3.27 6.21
CA ASP A 58 8.65 -2.43 7.09
C ASP A 58 7.23 -2.27 6.56
N ILE A 59 7.08 -2.06 5.26
CA ILE A 59 5.77 -1.97 4.61
C ILE A 59 5.04 -3.31 4.75
N PHE A 60 5.74 -4.43 4.56
CA PHE A 60 5.17 -5.76 4.80
C PHE A 60 4.67 -5.92 6.24
N LEU A 61 5.45 -5.50 7.24
CA LEU A 61 5.05 -5.53 8.65
C LEU A 61 3.86 -4.61 8.92
N ILE A 62 3.82 -3.42 8.31
CA ILE A 62 2.70 -2.47 8.42
C ILE A 62 1.42 -3.09 7.86
N LEU A 63 1.48 -3.68 6.66
CA LEU A 63 0.34 -4.34 6.02
C LEU A 63 -0.10 -5.61 6.79
N ASN A 64 0.81 -6.27 7.51
CA ASN A 64 0.47 -7.37 8.42
C ASN A 64 0.00 -6.89 9.80
N GLN A 65 -0.20 -5.57 10.00
CA GLN A 65 -0.52 -4.96 11.30
C GLN A 65 0.50 -5.27 12.42
N LYS A 66 1.71 -5.69 12.05
CA LYS A 66 2.83 -5.96 12.97
C LYS A 66 3.63 -4.70 13.29
N LYS A 67 3.42 -3.61 12.55
CA LYS A 67 4.07 -2.32 12.75
C LYS A 67 3.06 -1.19 12.55
N ILE A 68 3.12 -0.17 13.41
CA ILE A 68 2.24 1.00 13.33
C ILE A 68 2.86 2.01 12.33
N PRO A 69 2.14 2.40 11.26
CA PRO A 69 2.62 3.42 10.33
C PRO A 69 2.48 4.83 10.91
N ASN A 70 3.16 5.79 10.30
CA ASN A 70 2.95 7.21 10.61
C ASN A 70 1.48 7.61 10.36
N LYS A 71 0.94 8.54 11.16
CA LYS A 71 -0.42 9.09 11.07
C LYS A 71 -0.78 9.57 9.66
N LYS A 72 0.21 10.03 8.89
CA LYS A 72 0.08 10.39 7.47
C LYS A 72 -0.46 9.25 6.60
N PHE A 73 -0.03 8.02 6.86
CA PHE A 73 -0.39 6.84 6.05
C PHE A 73 -1.53 6.03 6.64
N THR A 74 -1.91 6.25 7.91
CA THR A 74 -2.93 5.44 8.59
C THR A 74 -4.23 5.32 7.80
N LYS A 75 -4.73 6.41 7.21
CA LYS A 75 -5.96 6.38 6.40
C LYS A 75 -5.82 5.54 5.13
N LEU A 76 -4.67 5.61 4.46
CA LEU A 76 -4.37 4.84 3.25
C LEU A 76 -4.29 3.35 3.60
N ILE A 77 -3.53 3.01 4.65
CA ILE A 77 -3.34 1.64 5.10
C ILE A 77 -4.67 1.03 5.57
N ASP A 78 -5.48 1.78 6.32
CA ASP A 78 -6.80 1.33 6.77
C ASP A 78 -7.71 1.00 5.59
N LYS A 79 -7.80 1.88 4.58
CA LYS A 79 -8.57 1.62 3.35
C LYS A 79 -8.08 0.37 2.62
N ILE A 80 -6.76 0.21 2.52
CA ILE A 80 -6.12 -0.97 1.91
C ILE A 80 -6.50 -2.24 2.67
N LEU A 81 -6.40 -2.23 3.99
CA LEU A 81 -6.70 -3.38 4.84
C LEU A 81 -8.18 -3.74 4.82
N GLN A 82 -9.07 -2.75 4.78
CA GLN A 82 -10.51 -2.98 4.61
C GLN A 82 -10.82 -3.69 3.28
N LYS A 83 -10.13 -3.34 2.19
CA LYS A 83 -10.30 -4.04 0.90
C LYS A 83 -9.66 -5.43 0.90
N PHE A 84 -8.51 -5.59 1.52
CA PHE A 84 -7.79 -6.87 1.59
C PHE A 84 -8.51 -7.89 2.48
N ASN A 85 -9.02 -7.46 3.64
CA ASN A 85 -9.75 -8.29 4.60
C ASN A 85 -11.26 -8.34 4.34
N GLY A 86 -11.72 -7.94 3.13
CA GLY A 86 -13.11 -8.03 2.69
C GLY A 86 -13.71 -9.44 2.63
N GLY A 87 -12.98 -10.45 3.11
CA GLY A 87 -13.45 -11.77 3.51
C GLY A 87 -13.26 -12.03 5.01
N GLY A 88 -13.84 -11.19 5.88
CA GLY A 88 -14.12 -11.53 7.28
C GLY A 88 -13.26 -10.83 8.34
N GLY A 89 -13.95 -10.08 9.21
CA GLY A 89 -13.49 -9.79 10.57
C GLY A 89 -12.91 -8.41 10.78
N GLY A 90 -13.76 -7.44 11.12
CA GLY A 90 -13.31 -6.24 11.80
C GLY A 90 -12.68 -6.61 13.15
N ILE A 91 -11.60 -5.92 13.52
CA ILE A 91 -11.13 -5.88 14.90
C ILE A 91 -10.95 -4.41 15.30
N ARG A 92 -12.00 -3.92 15.97
CA ARG A 92 -12.00 -3.21 17.24
C ARG A 92 -10.71 -2.45 17.58
N THR A 93 -10.75 -1.13 17.39
CA THR A 93 -10.05 -0.23 18.33
C THR A 93 -11.01 0.00 19.49
N HIS A 94 -10.74 -0.63 20.63
CA HIS A 94 -11.23 -0.16 21.91
C HIS A 94 -10.01 0.10 22.77
N GLU A 95 -9.84 1.38 23.12
CA GLU A 95 -9.25 1.97 24.33
C GLU A 95 -8.72 3.38 24.01
#